data_AF-A0A955JP40-F1
#
_entry.id   AF-A0A955JP40-F1
#
_cell.length_a   1.000
_cell.length_b   1.000
_cell.length_c   1.000
_cell.angle_alpha   90.00
_cell.angle_beta   90.00
_cell.angle_gamma   90.00
#
_symmetry.space_group_name_H-M   'P 1'
#
loop_
_entity.id
_entity.type
_entity.pdbx_description
1 polymer ?
#
loop_
_entity_poly.entity_id
_entity_poly.type
_entity_poly.pdbx_seq_one_letter_code
_entity_poly.pdbx_strand_id
1 'polypeptide(L)'
;MIKTAIAIPNPLHQRLVQTSKVENKSVAALIRELLDSALVTKEKGRIEHSYQALDKLIGIYKDEDPQLASSVDEVLYGATGAEKGSHAQ
;
A
#
# COMPACT_ATOMS: atom_id res chain seq x y z
N MET A 1 -8.30 12.38 -22.62
CA MET A 1 -8.12 13.33 -21.48
C MET A 1 -9.47 13.56 -20.84
N ILE A 2 -9.63 13.21 -19.56
CA ILE A 2 -10.90 13.38 -18.82
C ILE A 2 -10.98 14.84 -18.35
N LYS A 3 -12.13 15.49 -18.60
CA LYS A 3 -12.42 16.82 -18.05
C LYS A 3 -13.15 16.63 -16.73
N THR A 4 -12.66 17.29 -15.69
CA THR A 4 -13.24 17.23 -14.34
C THR A 4 -13.48 18.65 -13.85
N ALA A 5 -14.67 18.89 -13.29
CA ALA A 5 -15.01 20.13 -12.62
C ALA A 5 -14.99 19.90 -11.11
N ILE A 6 -14.36 20.80 -10.36
CA ILE A 6 -14.24 20.71 -8.91
C ILE A 6 -14.69 22.06 -8.36
N ALA A 7 -15.62 22.03 -7.40
CA ALA A 7 -16.01 23.23 -6.67
C ALA A 7 -14.92 23.55 -5.62
N ILE A 8 -14.36 24.75 -5.69
CA ILE A 8 -13.32 25.21 -4.77
C ILE A 8 -13.84 26.46 -4.04
N PRO A 9 -13.69 26.54 -2.70
CA PRO A 9 -14.03 27.76 -1.97
C PRO A 9 -13.27 28.98 -2.51
N ASN A 10 -13.94 30.13 -2.59
CA ASN A 10 -13.35 31.38 -3.10
C ASN A 10 -11.99 31.76 -2.48
N PRO A 11 -11.76 31.62 -1.16
CA PRO A 11 -10.46 31.94 -0.56
C PRO A 11 -9.32 31.06 -1.09
N LEU A 12 -9.60 29.77 -1.34
CA LEU A 12 -8.63 28.83 -1.90
C LEU A 12 -8.35 29.14 -3.37
N HIS A 13 -9.38 29.46 -4.14
CA HIS A 13 -9.22 29.86 -5.54
C HIS A 13 -8.35 31.12 -5.67
N GLN A 14 -8.57 32.13 -4.82
CA GLN A 14 -7.75 33.35 -4.83
C GLN A 14 -6.27 33.06 -4.54
N ARG A 15 -5.98 32.20 -3.56
CA ARG A 15 -4.61 31.76 -3.27
C ARG A 15 -3.98 31.03 -4.45
N LEU A 16 -4.71 30.11 -5.07
CA LEU A 16 -4.23 29.40 -6.27
C LEU A 16 -3.88 30.35 -7.42
N VAL A 17 -4.71 31.38 -7.65
CA VAL A 17 -4.44 32.41 -8.66
C VAL A 17 -3.21 33.26 -8.31
N GLN A 18 -3.00 33.57 -7.02
CA GLN A 18 -1.79 34.28 -6.60
C GLN A 18 -0.54 33.43 -6.80
N THR A 19 -0.57 32.17 -6.35
CA THR A 19 0.53 31.23 -6.53
C THR A 19 0.83 30.98 -8.00
N SER A 20 -0.19 30.85 -8.85
CA SER A 20 0.01 30.63 -10.29
C SER A 20 0.74 31.79 -10.96
N LYS A 21 0.51 33.02 -10.50
CA LYS A 21 1.24 34.21 -10.99
C LYS A 21 2.70 34.20 -10.55
N VAL A 22 2.98 33.79 -9.31
CA VAL A 22 4.36 33.71 -8.79
C VAL A 22 5.16 32.64 -9.53
N GLU A 23 4.56 31.48 -9.79
CA GLU A 23 5.22 30.35 -10.46
C GLU A 23 5.17 30.44 -11.99
N ASN A 24 4.53 31.46 -12.55
CA ASN A 24 4.31 31.65 -13.99
C ASN A 24 3.69 30.42 -14.68
N LYS A 25 2.71 29.80 -14.01
CA LYS A 25 1.98 28.61 -14.46
C LYS A 25 0.50 28.91 -14.58
N SER A 26 -0.22 28.10 -15.36
CA SER A 26 -1.69 28.13 -15.33
C SER A 26 -2.21 27.53 -14.03
N VAL A 27 -3.36 28.02 -13.56
CA VAL A 27 -4.03 27.48 -12.36
C VAL A 27 -4.30 25.97 -12.51
N ALA A 28 -4.67 25.52 -13.71
CA ALA A 28 -4.90 24.10 -13.98
C ALA A 28 -3.63 23.25 -13.89
N ALA A 29 -2.48 23.78 -14.34
CA ALA A 29 -1.20 23.09 -14.22
C ALA A 29 -0.78 22.97 -12.74
N LEU A 30 -0.93 24.06 -11.98
CA LEU A 30 -0.64 24.07 -10.54
C LEU A 30 -1.53 23.08 -9.77
N ILE A 31 -2.84 23.05 -10.04
CA ILE A 31 -3.76 22.10 -9.42
C ILE A 31 -3.35 20.66 -9.71
N ARG A 32 -2.93 20.36 -10.95
CA ARG A 32 -2.48 19.02 -11.31
C ARG A 32 -1.23 18.62 -10.54
N GLU A 33 -0.21 19.47 -10.48
CA GLU A 33 1.01 19.20 -9.72
C GLU A 33 0.74 18.98 -8.23
N LEU A 34 -0.14 19.79 -7.64
CA LEU A 34 -0.53 19.64 -6.24
C LEU A 34 -1.27 18.31 -6.01
N LEU A 35 -2.20 17.94 -6.88
CA LEU A 35 -2.90 16.66 -6.80
C LEU A 35 -1.95 15.48 -6.95
N ASP A 36 -1.02 15.55 -7.91
CA ASP A 36 -0.02 14.50 -8.13
C ASP A 36 0.88 14.35 -6.90
N SER A 37 1.36 15.47 -6.33
CA SER A 37 2.17 15.44 -5.11
C SER A 37 1.42 14.84 -3.91
N ALA A 38 0.14 15.15 -3.76
CA ALA A 38 -0.70 14.63 -2.69
C ALA A 38 -0.96 13.13 -2.87
N LEU A 39 -1.19 12.67 -4.11
CA LEU A 39 -1.35 11.26 -4.43
C LEU A 39 -0.08 10.46 -4.16
N VAL A 40 1.09 10.97 -4.59
CA VAL A 40 2.39 10.33 -4.33
C VAL A 40 2.66 10.25 -2.83
N THR A 41 2.37 11.31 -2.08
CA THR A 41 2.55 11.32 -0.62
C THR A 41 1.62 10.31 0.07
N LYS A 42 0.37 10.23 -0.36
CA LYS A 42 -0.61 9.28 0.18
C LYS A 42 -0.23 7.83 -0.14
N GLU A 43 0.21 7.55 -1.37
CA GLU A 43 0.69 6.22 -1.76
C GLU A 43 1.93 5.81 -0.99
N LYS A 44 2.90 6.72 -0.83
CA LYS A 44 4.10 6.48 -0.02
C LYS A 44 3.74 6.15 1.43
N GLY A 45 2.87 6.94 2.05
CA GLY A 45 2.41 6.67 3.42
C GLY A 45 1.63 5.36 3.55
N ARG A 46 0.85 4.98 2.52
CA ARG A 46 0.18 3.67 2.47
C ARG A 46 1.17 2.52 2.42
N ILE A 47 2.19 2.63 1.57
CA ILE A 47 3.25 1.62 1.41
C ILE A 47 4.04 1.48 2.72
N GLU A 48 4.45 2.59 3.32
CA GLU A 48 5.16 2.59 4.62
C GLU A 48 4.33 1.92 5.72
N HIS A 49 3.02 2.23 5.79
CA HIS A 49 2.13 1.59 6.75
C HIS A 49 1.95 0.09 6.47
N SER A 50 1.88 -0.32 5.21
CA SER A 50 1.82 -1.74 4.83
C SER A 50 3.10 -2.49 5.23
N TYR A 51 4.28 -1.92 5.01
CA TYR A 51 5.54 -2.54 5.45
C TYR A 51 5.65 -2.60 6.98
N GLN A 52 5.27 -1.55 7.69
CA GLN A 52 5.21 -1.58 9.17
C GLN A 52 4.22 -2.62 9.69
N ALA A 53 3.10 -2.85 8.99
CA ALA A 53 2.15 -3.90 9.34
C ALA A 53 2.75 -5.30 9.09
N LEU A 54 3.50 -5.49 8.00
CA LEU A 54 4.22 -6.73 7.71
C LEU A 54 5.32 -7.01 8.74
N ASP A 55 6.12 -6.01 9.12
CA ASP A 55 7.14 -6.17 10.16
C ASP A 55 6.54 -6.56 11.52
N LYS A 56 5.37 -6.01 11.85
CA LYS A 56 4.61 -6.41 13.04
C LYS A 56 4.07 -7.84 12.93
N LEU A 57 3.64 -8.28 11.76
CA LEU A 57 3.20 -9.66 11.52
C LEU A 57 4.36 -10.67 11.63
N ILE A 58 5.53 -10.32 11.10
CA ILE A 58 6.75 -11.13 11.23
C ILE A 58 7.14 -11.25 12.72
N GLY A 59 7.01 -10.17 13.51
CA GLY A 59 7.27 -10.19 14.95
C GLY A 59 6.25 -10.94 15.82
N ILE A 60 5.11 -11.39 15.26
CA ILE A 60 4.12 -12.23 15.97
C ILE A 60 4.52 -13.72 15.94
N TYR A 61 5.34 -14.15 14.97
CA TYR A 61 5.99 -15.46 14.98
C TYR A 61 7.18 -15.43 15.95
N LYS A 62 6.91 -15.39 17.26
CA LYS A 62 7.96 -15.40 18.29
C LYS A 62 8.04 -16.69 19.10
N ASP A 63 7.13 -17.62 18.87
CA ASP A 63 7.27 -19.02 19.29
C ASP A 63 7.36 -19.88 18.03
N GLU A 64 8.58 -19.97 17.48
CA GLU A 64 8.93 -21.11 16.65
C GLU A 64 9.01 -22.32 17.57
N ASP A 65 7.86 -22.97 17.83
CA ASP A 65 7.90 -24.34 18.34
C ASP A 65 8.47 -25.20 17.19
N PRO A 66 9.72 -25.71 17.31
CA PRO A 66 10.38 -26.42 16.22
C PRO A 66 9.61 -27.67 15.80
N GLN A 67 8.74 -28.19 16.68
CA GLN A 67 7.91 -29.35 16.40
C GLN A 67 6.85 -29.05 15.33
N LEU A 68 6.22 -27.87 15.36
CA LEU A 68 5.16 -27.46 14.43
C LEU A 68 5.68 -27.28 12.99
N ALA A 69 6.92 -26.80 12.83
CA ALA A 69 7.55 -26.67 11.51
C ALA A 69 7.96 -28.03 10.91
N SER A 70 8.28 -29.01 11.76
CA SER A 70 8.64 -30.36 11.33
C SER A 70 7.46 -31.30 11.08
N SER A 71 6.26 -30.96 11.58
CA SER A 71 5.07 -31.82 11.52
C SER A 71 3.94 -31.26 10.65
N VAL A 72 4.24 -30.29 9.76
CA VAL A 72 3.23 -29.60 8.93
C VAL A 72 2.38 -30.59 8.13
N ASP A 73 3.00 -31.62 7.54
CA ASP A 73 2.28 -32.63 6.77
C ASP A 73 1.41 -33.54 7.64
N GLU A 74 1.83 -33.85 8.87
CA GLU A 74 1.08 -34.68 9.81
C GLU A 74 -0.14 -33.94 10.39
N VAL A 75 0.02 -32.64 10.66
CA VAL A 75 -1.04 -31.79 11.23
C VAL A 75 -2.08 -31.40 10.18
N LEU A 76 -1.66 -31.10 8.94
CA LEU A 76 -2.59 -30.67 7.89
C LEU A 76 -3.31 -31.82 7.19
N TYR A 77 -2.68 -32.99 7.10
CA TYR A 77 -3.20 -34.11 6.31
C TYR A 77 -3.43 -35.41 7.12
N GLY A 78 -3.13 -35.40 8.44
CA GLY A 78 -3.17 -36.58 9.29
C GLY A 78 -2.14 -37.64 8.86
N ALA A 79 -2.07 -38.76 9.60
CA ALA A 79 -1.16 -39.88 9.30
C ALA A 79 -1.26 -40.44 7.85
N THR A 80 -2.34 -40.13 7.13
CA THR A 80 -2.58 -40.46 5.72
C THR A 80 -1.85 -39.58 4.69
N GLY A 81 -1.29 -38.43 5.10
CA GLY A 81 -0.56 -37.52 4.20
C GLY A 81 0.83 -38.02 3.81
N ALA A 82 1.53 -38.66 4.75
CA ALA A 82 2.90 -39.14 4.57
C ALA A 82 3.03 -40.28 3.54
N GLU A 83 1.99 -41.10 3.36
CA GLU A 83 2.05 -42.27 2.49
C GLU A 83 1.82 -41.96 1.00
N LYS A 84 1.22 -40.81 0.66
CA LYS A 84 0.96 -40.46 -0.76
C LYS A 84 2.16 -39.88 -1.51
N GLY A 85 3.25 -39.55 -0.80
CA GLY A 85 4.48 -39.01 -1.41
C GLY A 85 5.47 -40.07 -1.91
N SER A 86 5.30 -41.35 -1.55
CA SER A 86 6.29 -42.41 -1.82
C SER A 86 6.00 -43.30 -3.05
N HIS A 87 4.99 -42.98 -3.85
CA HIS A 87 4.72 -43.71 -5.10
C HIS A 87 4.59 -42.76 -6.29
N ALA A 88 5.74 -42.20 -6.67
CA ALA A 88 6.00 -41.73 -8.03
C ALA A 88 7.38 -42.26 -8.45
N GLN A 89 7.44 -43.55 -8.78
CA GLN A 89 8.44 -44.13 -9.68
C GLN A 89 7.69 -44.73 -10.87
#